data_AF-A0A6G2Q0U7-F1
#
_entry.id   AF-A0A6G2Q0U7-F1
#
_cell.length_a   1.000
_cell.length_b   1.000
_cell.length_c   1.000
_cell.angle_alpha   90.00
_cell.angle_beta   90.00
_cell.angle_gamma   90.00
#
_symmetry.space_group_name_H-M   'P 1'
#
loop_
_entity.id
_entity.type
_entity.pdbx_description
1 polymer ?
#
loop_
_entity_poly.entity_id
_entity_poly.type
_entity_poly.pdbx_seq_one_letter_code
_entity_poly.pdbx_strand_id
1 'polypeptide(L)'
;MAHTDHRTMRSVLRREIAGTIGLLADEHDFRAMRRYRSFTFDDHPTYLRQVEDVLKNRAAHGGHTTLALFDPEDYAAYCAETGLDPDLPATRTRFTAELAGTGPTVPYDGGPLAALVPTLVDAAVRRATWEYATTLLTRLGPCPTCGEDIGRAAFTRASDLVVRILDTAPPGDRHLVCTVMGAPETLVSVLHGDEDTHGATRLDEAEALEFTSVLALGLATRSPGGLVLRTSAPGTADRVHGWRLRAGTLEPLTAAEVFDAYCTDADSGDLIAPEPGVDYCAPPDLGEGDTAPDHHH
;
A
#
# COMPACT_ATOMS: atom_id res chain seq x y z
N MET A 1 24.40 24.67 43.99
CA MET A 1 23.29 23.85 43.47
C MET A 1 22.73 24.58 42.26
N ALA A 2 22.99 24.05 41.07
CA ALA A 2 22.59 24.67 39.81
C ALA A 2 21.07 24.58 39.66
N HIS A 3 20.42 25.74 39.56
CA HIS A 3 19.00 25.82 39.22
C HIS A 3 18.88 25.51 37.73
N THR A 4 18.78 24.22 37.39
CA THR A 4 18.47 23.78 36.03
C THR A 4 17.10 24.35 35.69
N ASP A 5 17.10 25.41 34.88
CA ASP A 5 15.92 26.19 34.55
C ASP A 5 14.81 25.27 33.99
N HIS A 6 13.64 25.26 34.62
CA HIS A 6 12.54 24.39 34.21
C HIS A 6 12.14 24.60 32.73
N ARG A 7 12.47 25.75 32.13
CA ARG A 7 12.34 26.00 30.68
C ARG A 7 13.28 25.14 29.83
N THR A 8 14.54 24.97 30.23
CA THR A 8 15.48 24.10 29.51
C THR A 8 15.06 22.64 29.64
N MET A 9 14.60 22.21 30.81
CA MET A 9 14.06 20.84 31.00
C MET A 9 12.84 20.57 30.10
N ARG A 10 11.86 21.49 30.05
CA ARG A 10 10.68 21.35 29.16
C ARG A 10 11.05 21.37 27.68
N SER A 11 12.08 22.12 27.30
CA SER A 11 12.58 22.14 25.91
C SER A 11 13.19 20.80 25.51
N VAL A 12 14.00 20.20 26.40
CA VAL A 12 14.57 18.85 26.18
C VAL A 12 13.47 17.81 26.05
N LEU A 13 12.52 17.77 26.99
CA LEU A 13 11.40 16.83 26.95
C LEU A 13 10.54 16.98 25.67
N ARG A 14 10.35 18.21 25.17
CA ARG A 14 9.62 18.44 23.90
C ARG A 14 10.33 17.87 22.68
N ARG A 15 11.66 17.75 22.71
CA ARG A 15 12.45 17.16 21.60
C ARG A 15 12.40 15.64 21.62
N GLU A 16 12.26 15.04 22.81
CA GLU A 16 12.14 13.60 22.98
C GLU A 16 10.74 13.08 22.60
N ILE A 17 9.73 13.96 22.45
CA ILE A 17 8.38 13.58 22.05
C ILE A 17 8.31 13.37 20.52
N ALA A 18 8.12 12.11 20.12
CA ALA A 18 7.64 11.76 18.80
C ALA A 18 6.18 12.22 18.62
N GLY A 19 5.80 12.66 17.42
CA GLY A 19 4.43 13.09 17.14
C GLY A 19 3.98 12.80 15.73
N THR A 20 2.68 12.90 15.51
CA THR A 20 2.05 12.70 14.21
C THR A 20 1.36 13.97 13.76
N ILE A 21 1.42 14.29 12.47
CA ILE A 21 0.65 15.35 11.85
C ILE A 21 -0.33 14.71 10.86
N GLY A 22 -1.62 15.03 11.02
CA GLY A 22 -2.64 14.73 10.04
C GLY A 22 -2.57 15.72 8.87
N LEU A 23 -2.42 15.20 7.66
CA LEU A 23 -2.20 15.98 6.45
C LEU A 23 -3.40 15.85 5.50
N LEU A 24 -3.94 16.99 5.07
CA LEU A 24 -4.92 17.06 3.98
C LEU A 24 -4.14 17.03 2.66
N ALA A 25 -4.12 15.88 1.98
CA ALA A 25 -3.25 15.66 0.82
C ALA A 25 -3.71 16.43 -0.42
N ASP A 26 -5.02 16.67 -0.56
CA ASP A 26 -5.59 17.35 -1.72
C ASP A 26 -6.50 18.54 -1.34
N GLU A 27 -6.84 19.30 -2.38
CA GLU A 27 -7.65 20.51 -2.29
C GLU A 27 -9.13 20.23 -1.98
N HIS A 28 -9.66 19.05 -2.34
CA HIS A 28 -11.03 18.67 -2.03
C HIS A 28 -11.19 18.48 -0.52
N ASP A 29 -10.33 17.67 0.09
CA ASP A 29 -10.30 17.43 1.53
C ASP A 29 -10.06 18.72 2.31
N PHE A 30 -9.13 19.54 1.81
CA PHE A 30 -8.87 20.86 2.39
C PHE A 30 -10.14 21.73 2.45
N ARG A 31 -10.91 21.78 1.36
CA ARG A 31 -12.17 22.53 1.30
C ARG A 31 -13.23 21.96 2.23
N ALA A 32 -13.30 20.63 2.37
CA ALA A 32 -14.22 20.01 3.32
C ALA A 32 -13.95 20.48 4.76
N MET A 33 -12.67 20.66 5.14
CA MET A 33 -12.29 21.18 6.46
C MET A 33 -12.57 22.67 6.66
N ARG A 34 -12.63 23.49 5.60
CA ARG A 34 -12.95 24.94 5.68
C ARG A 34 -14.35 25.24 6.24
N ARG A 35 -15.24 24.25 6.33
CA ARG A 35 -16.56 24.40 6.97
C ARG A 35 -16.47 24.62 8.49
N TYR A 36 -15.36 24.21 9.11
CA TYR A 36 -15.11 24.37 10.54
C TYR A 36 -14.43 25.72 10.81
N ARG A 37 -15.04 26.57 11.65
CA ARG A 37 -14.59 27.95 11.87
C ARG A 37 -13.20 28.05 12.49
N SER A 38 -12.81 27.05 13.28
CA SER A 38 -11.49 26.95 13.89
C SER A 38 -10.38 26.52 12.92
N PHE A 39 -10.71 26.13 11.69
CA PHE A 39 -9.76 25.79 10.64
C PHE A 39 -9.46 27.04 9.79
N THR A 40 -8.42 27.79 10.18
CA THR A 40 -8.20 29.17 9.72
C THR A 40 -7.29 29.30 8.49
N PHE A 41 -6.96 28.21 7.78
CA PHE A 41 -6.10 28.26 6.59
C PHE A 41 -6.92 28.63 5.36
N ASP A 42 -6.42 29.53 4.51
CA ASP A 42 -7.23 30.08 3.39
C ASP A 42 -7.14 29.31 2.08
N ASP A 43 -5.98 28.75 1.77
CA ASP A 43 -5.73 27.96 0.56
C ASP A 43 -4.82 26.75 0.86
N HIS A 44 -5.01 25.66 0.10
CA HIS A 44 -4.29 24.40 0.31
C HIS A 44 -2.77 24.54 0.08
N PRO A 45 -2.27 25.23 -0.98
CA PRO A 45 -0.83 25.43 -1.13
C PRO A 45 -0.17 26.15 0.05
N THR A 46 -0.83 27.17 0.61
CA THR A 46 -0.34 27.87 1.81
C THR A 46 -0.37 26.95 3.03
N TYR A 47 -1.45 26.17 3.22
CA TYR A 47 -1.53 25.17 4.27
C TYR A 47 -0.35 24.18 4.22
N LEU A 48 -0.09 23.58 3.05
CA LEU A 48 1.03 22.63 2.89
C LEU A 48 2.38 23.28 3.20
N ARG A 49 2.63 24.51 2.73
CA ARG A 49 3.86 25.25 3.08
C ARG A 49 4.01 25.48 4.58
N GLN A 50 2.92 25.87 5.27
CA GLN A 50 2.95 26.10 6.71
C GLN A 50 3.20 24.79 7.49
N VAL A 51 2.59 23.68 7.06
CA VAL A 51 2.86 22.36 7.66
C VAL A 51 4.31 21.94 7.43
N GLU A 52 4.84 22.15 6.22
CA GLU A 52 6.25 21.86 5.90
C GLU A 52 7.22 22.67 6.77
N ASP A 53 6.96 23.96 6.98
CA ASP A 53 7.79 24.80 7.86
C ASP A 53 7.79 24.29 9.31
N VAL A 54 6.65 23.81 9.80
CA VAL A 54 6.54 23.18 11.12
C VAL A 54 7.36 21.88 11.19
N LEU A 55 7.25 21.03 10.16
CA LEU A 55 7.99 19.76 10.08
C LEU A 55 9.50 19.99 10.03
N LYS A 56 9.96 20.91 9.17
CA LYS A 56 11.37 21.32 9.07
C LYS A 56 11.90 21.82 10.42
N ASN A 57 11.11 22.63 11.12
CA ASN A 57 11.49 23.12 12.44
C ASN A 57 11.61 21.96 13.45
N ARG A 58 10.64 21.02 13.49
CA ARG A 58 10.72 19.86 14.39
C ARG A 58 11.92 18.97 14.09
N ALA A 59 12.17 18.69 12.81
CA ALA A 59 13.31 17.88 12.36
C ALA A 59 14.65 18.53 12.74
N ALA A 60 14.80 19.85 12.54
CA ALA A 60 16.00 20.60 12.94
C ALA A 60 16.28 20.55 14.46
N HIS A 61 15.25 20.27 15.28
CA HIS A 61 15.35 20.13 16.72
C HIS A 61 15.45 18.67 17.19
N GLY A 62 15.63 17.71 16.26
CA GLY A 62 15.76 16.28 16.54
C GLY A 62 14.45 15.57 16.86
N GLY A 63 13.30 16.20 16.61
CA GLY A 63 12.00 15.60 16.86
C GLY A 63 11.58 14.65 15.74
N HIS A 64 11.28 13.40 16.09
CA HIS A 64 10.69 12.44 15.15
C HIS A 64 9.24 12.80 14.89
N THR A 65 8.89 13.00 13.62
CA THR A 65 7.51 13.31 13.22
C THR A 65 7.07 12.34 12.14
N THR A 66 5.87 11.78 12.27
CA THR A 66 5.22 10.99 11.23
C THR A 66 4.05 11.77 10.65
N LEU A 67 3.67 11.39 9.43
CA LEU A 67 2.56 11.96 8.69
C LEU A 67 1.49 10.89 8.56
N ALA A 68 0.23 11.28 8.74
CA ALA A 68 -0.94 10.45 8.50
C ALA A 68 -1.89 11.20 7.57
N LEU A 69 -2.61 10.49 6.69
CA LEU A 69 -3.63 11.11 5.85
C LEU A 69 -4.81 11.52 6.75
N PHE A 70 -5.26 12.78 6.62
CA PHE A 70 -6.43 13.26 7.35
C PHE A 70 -7.60 13.31 6.38
N ASP A 71 -8.47 12.30 6.46
CA ASP A 71 -9.72 12.27 5.70
C ASP A 71 -10.83 13.03 6.48
N PRO A 72 -11.44 14.09 5.89
CA PRO A 72 -12.50 14.87 6.52
C PRO A 72 -13.84 14.13 6.71
N GLU A 73 -14.13 13.12 5.89
CA GLU A 73 -15.31 12.26 6.01
C GLU A 73 -15.15 11.30 7.18
N ASP A 74 -14.00 10.62 7.29
CA ASP A 74 -13.67 9.77 8.44
C ASP A 74 -13.64 10.59 9.73
N TYR A 75 -13.10 11.82 9.67
CA TYR A 75 -13.12 12.73 10.82
C TYR A 75 -14.56 13.06 11.26
N ALA A 76 -15.46 13.29 10.32
CA ALA A 76 -16.86 13.59 10.62
C ALA A 76 -17.57 12.37 11.21
N ALA A 77 -17.33 11.17 10.67
CA ALA A 77 -17.84 9.91 11.22
C ALA A 77 -17.33 9.68 12.64
N TYR A 78 -16.03 9.82 12.87
CA TYR A 78 -15.41 9.74 14.20
C TYR A 78 -16.06 10.69 15.21
N CYS A 79 -16.28 11.95 14.82
CA CYS A 79 -16.93 12.93 15.70
C CYS A 79 -18.39 12.56 16.00
N ALA A 80 -19.14 12.06 15.00
CA ALA A 80 -20.51 11.62 15.18
C ALA A 80 -20.61 10.40 16.12
N GLU A 81 -19.73 9.42 15.95
CA GLU A 81 -19.68 8.21 16.79
C GLU A 81 -19.27 8.50 18.23
N THR A 82 -18.33 9.42 18.43
CA THR A 82 -17.79 9.77 19.76
C THR A 82 -18.53 10.91 20.45
N GLY A 83 -19.45 11.59 19.75
CA GLY A 83 -20.18 12.76 20.24
C GLY A 83 -19.28 13.99 20.51
N LEU A 84 -18.13 14.08 19.83
CA LEU A 84 -17.19 15.19 19.98
C LEU A 84 -17.53 16.33 19.01
N ASP A 85 -17.29 17.57 19.43
CA ASP A 85 -17.47 18.75 18.57
C ASP A 85 -16.35 18.81 17.51
N PRO A 86 -16.68 18.71 16.21
CA PRO A 86 -15.69 18.71 15.14
C PRO A 86 -15.04 20.09 14.90
N ASP A 87 -15.59 21.19 15.45
CA ASP A 87 -14.98 22.52 15.32
C ASP A 87 -13.95 22.81 16.42
N LEU A 88 -13.64 21.86 17.32
CA LEU A 88 -12.59 22.05 18.32
C LEU A 88 -11.22 21.56 17.81
N PRO A 89 -10.16 22.38 17.91
CA PRO A 89 -8.80 21.94 17.58
C PRO A 89 -8.36 20.70 18.37
N ALA A 90 -8.79 20.58 19.62
CA ALA A 90 -8.50 19.42 20.46
C ALA A 90 -9.10 18.11 19.91
N THR A 91 -10.29 18.17 19.29
CA THR A 91 -10.92 17.02 18.64
C THR A 91 -10.12 16.58 17.42
N ARG A 92 -9.64 17.52 16.59
CA ARG A 92 -8.75 17.20 15.46
C ARG A 92 -7.46 16.54 15.91
N THR A 93 -6.82 17.06 16.97
CA THR A 93 -5.61 16.45 17.54
C THR A 93 -5.87 15.03 18.04
N ARG A 94 -7.03 14.79 18.66
CA ARG A 94 -7.42 13.45 19.13
C ARG A 94 -7.62 12.49 17.96
N PHE A 95 -8.25 12.94 16.87
CA PHE A 95 -8.39 12.14 15.66
C PHE A 95 -7.04 11.85 15.00
N THR A 96 -6.13 12.82 14.91
CA THR A 96 -4.75 12.56 14.45
C THR A 96 -4.02 11.52 15.31
N ALA A 97 -4.26 11.49 16.62
CA ALA A 97 -3.71 10.46 17.49
C ALA A 97 -4.32 9.07 17.23
N GLU A 98 -5.61 9.00 16.87
CA GLU A 98 -6.26 7.76 16.44
C GLU A 98 -5.62 7.25 15.15
N LEU A 99 -5.49 8.12 14.13
CA LEU A 99 -4.84 7.81 12.85
C LEU A 99 -3.41 7.29 13.04
N ALA A 100 -2.67 7.82 14.00
CA ALA A 100 -1.32 7.36 14.31
C ALA A 100 -1.26 5.93 14.86
N GLY A 101 -2.35 5.45 15.48
CA GLY A 101 -2.43 4.11 16.06
C GLY A 101 -3.06 3.07 15.13
N THR A 102 -3.94 3.49 14.23
CA THR A 102 -4.76 2.59 13.40
C THR A 102 -4.49 2.69 11.91
N GLY A 103 -4.04 3.86 11.43
CA GLY A 103 -3.85 4.18 10.02
C GLY A 103 -2.40 4.08 9.54
N PRO A 104 -2.19 4.13 8.22
CA PRO A 104 -0.85 4.18 7.64
C PRO A 104 -0.18 5.51 8.02
N THR A 105 1.11 5.42 8.35
CA THR A 105 1.92 6.61 8.65
C THR A 105 3.24 6.55 7.92
N VAL A 106 3.71 7.72 7.46
CA VAL A 106 5.00 7.87 6.78
C VAL A 106 5.91 8.73 7.66
N PRO A 107 7.14 8.29 7.98
CA PRO A 107 8.09 9.11 8.70
C PRO A 107 8.52 10.32 7.86
N TYR A 108 8.56 11.50 8.47
CA TYR A 108 9.12 12.67 7.83
C TYR A 108 10.65 12.59 7.84
N ASP A 109 11.25 12.51 6.66
CA ASP A 109 12.69 12.34 6.44
C ASP A 109 13.46 13.67 6.28
N GLY A 110 12.75 14.81 6.27
CA GLY A 110 13.32 16.13 6.02
C GLY A 110 13.14 16.64 4.59
N GLY A 111 12.63 15.80 3.68
CA GLY A 111 12.31 16.14 2.31
C GLY A 111 11.11 17.08 2.15
N PRO A 112 10.87 17.61 0.94
CA PRO A 112 9.70 18.44 0.66
C PRO A 112 8.40 17.61 0.76
N LEU A 113 7.35 18.19 1.33
CA LEU A 113 6.05 17.53 1.49
C LEU A 113 5.47 17.07 0.14
N ALA A 114 5.69 17.84 -0.93
CA ALA A 114 5.24 17.47 -2.27
C ALA A 114 5.80 16.12 -2.76
N ALA A 115 6.96 15.69 -2.26
CA ALA A 115 7.54 14.38 -2.57
C ALA A 115 7.00 13.27 -1.66
N LEU A 116 6.56 13.59 -0.44
CA LEU A 116 6.04 12.63 0.54
C LEU A 116 4.54 12.38 0.43
N VAL A 117 3.77 13.36 -0.07
CA VAL A 117 2.33 13.24 -0.25
C VAL A 117 1.94 12.03 -1.11
N PRO A 118 2.55 11.79 -2.29
CA PRO A 118 2.25 10.59 -3.07
C PRO A 118 2.46 9.31 -2.28
N THR A 119 3.60 9.16 -1.59
CA THR A 119 3.88 7.99 -0.75
C THR A 119 2.85 7.79 0.36
N LEU A 120 2.36 8.87 0.97
CA LEU A 120 1.33 8.80 2.00
C LEU A 120 -0.02 8.37 1.42
N VAL A 121 -0.39 8.89 0.25
CA VAL A 121 -1.61 8.49 -0.47
C VAL A 121 -1.52 7.03 -0.89
N ASP A 122 -0.39 6.59 -1.44
CA ASP A 122 -0.15 5.20 -1.83
C ASP A 122 -0.28 4.26 -0.64
N ALA A 123 0.26 4.63 0.52
CA ALA A 123 0.11 3.86 1.76
C ALA A 123 -1.36 3.78 2.23
N ALA A 124 -2.13 4.86 2.07
CA ALA A 124 -3.57 4.89 2.38
C ALA A 124 -4.39 4.01 1.43
N VAL A 125 -4.14 4.10 0.12
CA VAL A 125 -4.78 3.26 -0.89
C VAL A 125 -4.49 1.79 -0.63
N ARG A 126 -3.23 1.43 -0.39
CA ARG A 126 -2.82 0.06 -0.04
C ARG A 126 -3.54 -0.48 1.19
N ARG A 127 -3.67 0.35 2.23
CA ARG A 127 -4.43 -0.03 3.43
C ARG A 127 -5.88 -0.32 3.10
N ALA A 128 -6.54 0.57 2.34
CA ALA A 128 -7.93 0.41 1.94
C ALA A 128 -8.13 -0.87 1.10
N THR A 129 -7.26 -1.12 0.11
CA THR A 129 -7.26 -2.34 -0.71
C THR A 129 -7.14 -3.60 0.14
N TRP A 130 -6.21 -3.61 1.11
CA TRP A 130 -6.04 -4.74 2.02
C TRP A 130 -7.28 -4.97 2.91
N GLU A 131 -7.85 -3.93 3.50
CA GLU A 131 -9.05 -4.03 4.34
C GLU A 131 -10.26 -4.54 3.54
N TYR A 132 -10.39 -4.05 2.31
CA TYR A 132 -11.43 -4.49 1.38
C TYR A 132 -11.27 -5.96 1.00
N ALA A 133 -10.09 -6.38 0.55
CA ALA A 133 -9.81 -7.78 0.19
C ALA A 133 -10.01 -8.72 1.38
N THR A 134 -9.55 -8.33 2.57
CA THR A 134 -9.72 -9.11 3.81
C THR A 134 -11.19 -9.25 4.19
N THR A 135 -11.98 -8.18 4.02
CA THR A 135 -13.43 -8.22 4.25
C THR A 135 -14.11 -9.21 3.31
N LEU A 136 -13.73 -9.21 2.02
CA LEU A 136 -14.28 -10.14 1.04
C LEU A 136 -13.87 -11.59 1.32
N LEU A 137 -12.60 -11.85 1.64
CA LEU A 137 -12.12 -13.18 2.02
C LEU A 137 -12.86 -13.72 3.24
N THR A 138 -13.06 -12.89 4.26
CA THR A 138 -13.82 -13.26 5.47
C THR A 138 -15.27 -13.63 5.15
N ARG A 139 -15.90 -12.93 4.19
CA ARG A 139 -17.29 -13.20 3.76
C ARG A 139 -17.46 -14.53 3.03
N LEU A 140 -16.40 -15.14 2.51
CA LEU A 140 -16.48 -16.46 1.87
C LEU A 140 -16.86 -17.56 2.87
N GLY A 141 -16.43 -17.43 4.12
CA GLY A 141 -16.75 -18.36 5.19
C GLY A 141 -16.22 -19.78 4.97
N PRO A 142 -16.73 -20.76 5.75
CA PRO A 142 -16.31 -22.15 5.64
C PRO A 142 -16.92 -22.84 4.42
N CYS A 143 -16.14 -23.74 3.82
CA CYS A 143 -16.60 -24.62 2.75
C CYS A 143 -17.76 -25.50 3.25
N PRO A 144 -18.88 -25.58 2.50
CA PRO A 144 -20.04 -26.36 2.90
C PRO A 144 -19.78 -27.87 2.91
N THR A 145 -18.72 -28.35 2.26
CA THR A 145 -18.39 -29.78 2.14
C THR A 145 -17.41 -30.25 3.20
N CYS A 146 -16.30 -29.53 3.41
CA CYS A 146 -15.22 -29.94 4.33
C CYS A 146 -15.11 -29.08 5.59
N GLY A 147 -15.81 -27.94 5.66
CA GLY A 147 -15.77 -27.03 6.81
C GLY A 147 -14.52 -26.14 6.90
N GLU A 148 -13.60 -26.22 5.94
CA GLU A 148 -12.40 -25.38 5.91
C GLU A 148 -12.74 -23.92 5.58
N ASP A 149 -12.12 -22.98 6.27
CA ASP A 149 -12.23 -21.54 5.97
C ASP A 149 -11.58 -21.24 4.61
N ILE A 150 -12.41 -20.91 3.62
CA ILE A 150 -11.99 -20.68 2.23
C ILE A 150 -11.02 -19.49 2.15
N GLY A 151 -11.30 -18.42 2.88
CA GLY A 151 -10.48 -17.21 2.86
C GLY A 151 -9.09 -17.47 3.41
N ARG A 152 -9.01 -18.18 4.54
CA ARG A 152 -7.73 -18.57 5.16
C ARG A 152 -6.94 -19.53 4.26
N ALA A 153 -7.58 -20.55 3.70
CA ALA A 153 -6.92 -21.51 2.82
C ALA A 153 -6.36 -20.83 1.56
N ALA A 154 -7.13 -19.91 0.97
CA ALA A 154 -6.68 -19.12 -0.17
C ALA A 154 -5.52 -18.18 0.17
N PHE A 155 -5.53 -17.56 1.34
CA PHE A 155 -4.43 -16.72 1.81
C PHE A 155 -3.14 -17.53 1.96
N THR A 156 -3.18 -18.70 2.60
CA THR A 156 -2.03 -19.60 2.69
C THR A 156 -1.50 -19.98 1.31
N ARG A 157 -2.39 -20.38 0.40
CA ARG A 157 -2.01 -20.74 -0.97
C ARG A 157 -1.37 -19.57 -1.73
N ALA A 158 -1.90 -18.36 -1.56
CA ALA A 158 -1.34 -17.15 -2.16
C ALA A 158 0.05 -16.84 -1.60
N SER A 159 0.24 -16.92 -0.27
CA SER A 159 1.55 -16.74 0.37
C SER A 159 2.58 -17.71 -0.21
N ASP A 160 2.23 -18.99 -0.33
CA ASP A 160 3.14 -20.00 -0.85
C ASP A 160 3.49 -19.75 -2.32
N LEU A 161 2.54 -19.25 -3.12
CA LEU A 161 2.79 -18.84 -4.50
C LEU A 161 3.73 -17.64 -4.58
N VAL A 162 3.52 -16.61 -3.75
CA VAL A 162 4.41 -15.43 -3.70
C VAL A 162 5.83 -15.85 -3.35
N VAL A 163 6.01 -16.70 -2.35
CA VAL A 163 7.33 -17.23 -1.97
C VAL A 163 7.98 -17.96 -3.16
N ARG A 164 7.25 -18.86 -3.83
CA ARG A 164 7.80 -19.57 -5.00
C ARG A 164 8.14 -18.65 -6.16
N ILE A 165 7.34 -17.62 -6.41
CA ILE A 165 7.64 -16.61 -7.44
C ILE A 165 8.95 -15.90 -7.11
N LEU A 166 9.12 -15.46 -5.86
CA LEU A 166 10.32 -14.74 -5.42
C LEU A 166 11.57 -15.64 -5.42
N ASP A 167 11.44 -16.89 -4.98
CA ASP A 167 12.54 -17.88 -4.93
C ASP A 167 13.03 -18.30 -6.31
N THR A 168 12.14 -18.28 -7.31
CA THR A 168 12.46 -18.66 -8.70
C THR A 168 12.77 -17.46 -9.60
N ALA A 169 12.57 -16.25 -9.11
CA ALA A 169 12.84 -15.02 -9.84
C ALA A 169 14.34 -14.86 -10.16
N PRO A 170 14.69 -14.31 -11.34
CA PRO A 170 16.05 -13.88 -11.62
C PRO A 170 16.57 -12.91 -10.53
N PRO A 171 17.90 -12.85 -10.30
CA PRO A 171 18.51 -11.83 -9.44
C PRO A 171 18.20 -10.40 -9.91
N GLY A 172 18.17 -9.45 -8.98
CA GLY A 172 17.82 -8.06 -9.20
C GLY A 172 16.65 -7.57 -8.34
N ASP A 173 16.34 -6.29 -8.48
CA ASP A 173 15.18 -5.66 -7.85
C ASP A 173 13.91 -6.20 -8.49
N ARG A 174 12.96 -6.63 -7.67
CA ARG A 174 11.73 -7.28 -8.09
C ARG A 174 10.57 -6.32 -7.92
N HIS A 175 9.76 -6.20 -8.96
CA HIS A 175 8.52 -5.44 -8.95
C HIS A 175 7.40 -6.33 -9.44
N LEU A 176 6.52 -6.74 -8.52
CA LEU A 176 5.38 -7.59 -8.81
C LEU A 176 4.11 -6.75 -8.85
N VAL A 177 3.26 -7.01 -9.84
CA VAL A 177 1.93 -6.39 -9.96
C VAL A 177 0.90 -7.51 -10.06
N CYS A 178 -0.07 -7.52 -9.14
CA CYS A 178 -1.22 -8.41 -9.18
C CYS A 178 -2.48 -7.62 -9.50
N THR A 179 -3.21 -8.06 -10.51
CA THR A 179 -4.51 -7.50 -10.89
C THR A 179 -5.57 -8.59 -10.79
N VAL A 180 -6.64 -8.31 -10.07
CA VAL A 180 -7.80 -9.19 -9.94
C VAL A 180 -9.05 -8.43 -10.37
N MET A 181 -9.66 -8.88 -11.47
CA MET A 181 -10.88 -8.28 -11.99
C MET A 181 -12.08 -8.85 -11.24
N GLY A 182 -12.80 -8.01 -10.50
CA GLY A 182 -13.99 -8.40 -9.75
C GLY A 182 -15.09 -7.36 -9.85
N ALA A 183 -16.32 -7.73 -9.47
CA ALA A 183 -17.37 -6.77 -9.17
C ALA A 183 -17.33 -6.47 -7.66
N PRO A 184 -17.41 -5.20 -7.23
CA PRO A 184 -17.73 -3.99 -7.99
C PRO A 184 -16.53 -3.32 -8.70
N GLU A 185 -15.29 -3.66 -8.36
CA GLU A 185 -14.08 -2.98 -8.88
C GLU A 185 -12.90 -3.94 -9.10
N THR A 186 -11.98 -3.53 -9.97
CA THR A 186 -10.71 -4.23 -10.20
C THR A 186 -9.73 -3.85 -9.10
N LEU A 187 -9.15 -4.86 -8.44
CA LEU A 187 -8.11 -4.65 -7.44
C LEU A 187 -6.74 -4.79 -8.08
N VAL A 188 -5.87 -3.83 -7.80
CA VAL A 188 -4.46 -3.84 -8.21
C VAL A 188 -3.61 -3.68 -6.95
N SER A 189 -2.61 -4.52 -6.80
CA SER A 189 -1.62 -4.39 -5.72
C SER A 189 -0.21 -4.62 -6.27
N VAL A 190 0.74 -3.91 -5.67
CA VAL A 190 2.15 -3.90 -6.06
C VAL A 190 2.99 -4.37 -4.89
N LEU A 191 3.97 -5.23 -5.17
CA LEU A 191 4.95 -5.68 -4.20
C LEU A 191 6.37 -5.45 -4.74
N HIS A 192 7.15 -4.69 -3.99
CA HIS A 192 8.57 -4.51 -4.25
C HIS A 192 9.40 -5.49 -3.43
N GLY A 193 10.45 -6.02 -4.06
CA GLY A 193 11.44 -6.87 -3.41
C GLY A 193 12.85 -6.48 -3.82
N ASP A 194 13.52 -5.74 -2.96
CA ASP A 194 14.91 -5.33 -3.18
C ASP A 194 15.84 -6.48 -2.82
N GLU A 195 16.87 -6.69 -3.64
CA GLU A 195 17.95 -7.62 -3.28
C GLU A 195 18.93 -6.92 -2.33
N ASP A 196 19.09 -7.47 -1.12
CA ASP A 196 20.06 -6.92 -0.17
C ASP A 196 21.50 -7.26 -0.55
N THR A 197 22.46 -6.69 0.18
CA THR A 197 23.90 -6.92 -0.06
C THR A 197 24.35 -8.37 0.15
N HIS A 198 23.49 -9.23 0.70
CA HIS A 198 23.70 -10.65 0.94
C HIS A 198 22.87 -11.54 0.01
N GLY A 199 22.14 -10.96 -0.95
CA GLY A 199 21.31 -11.66 -1.92
C GLY A 199 19.95 -12.10 -1.38
N ALA A 200 19.55 -11.66 -0.19
CA ALA A 200 18.23 -11.95 0.36
C ALA A 200 17.22 -10.90 -0.12
N THR A 201 16.00 -11.34 -0.44
CA THR A 201 14.92 -10.43 -0.84
C THR A 201 14.35 -9.74 0.40
N ARG A 202 14.34 -8.41 0.38
CA ARG A 202 13.68 -7.59 1.41
C ARG A 202 12.33 -7.13 0.88
N LEU A 203 11.27 -7.47 1.62
CA LEU A 203 9.91 -7.05 1.32
C LEU A 203 9.44 -6.08 2.40
N ASP A 204 8.63 -5.10 2.00
CA ASP A 204 7.78 -4.38 2.95
C ASP A 204 6.65 -5.30 3.43
N GLU A 205 6.46 -5.40 4.74
CA GLU A 205 5.47 -6.31 5.32
C GLU A 205 4.03 -5.92 4.95
N ALA A 206 3.75 -4.61 4.82
CA ALA A 206 2.42 -4.14 4.45
C ALA A 206 2.12 -4.38 2.96
N GLU A 207 3.12 -4.19 2.07
CA GLU A 207 3.02 -4.59 0.66
C GLU A 207 2.77 -6.08 0.52
N ALA A 208 3.57 -6.89 1.21
CA ALA A 208 3.46 -8.34 1.11
C ALA A 208 2.06 -8.81 1.57
N LEU A 209 1.54 -8.22 2.65
CA LEU A 209 0.22 -8.55 3.19
C LEU A 209 -0.92 -8.10 2.26
N GLU A 210 -0.88 -6.89 1.73
CA GLU A 210 -1.85 -6.40 0.74
C GLU A 210 -1.84 -7.27 -0.52
N PHE A 211 -0.66 -7.46 -1.13
CA PHE A 211 -0.47 -8.21 -2.35
C PHE A 211 -0.99 -9.65 -2.22
N THR A 212 -0.65 -10.30 -1.10
CA THR A 212 -1.08 -11.66 -0.80
C THR A 212 -2.61 -11.72 -0.62
N SER A 213 -3.22 -10.75 0.06
CA SER A 213 -4.68 -10.68 0.21
C SER A 213 -5.39 -10.51 -1.14
N VAL A 214 -4.88 -9.67 -2.04
CA VAL A 214 -5.45 -9.49 -3.39
C VAL A 214 -5.32 -10.76 -4.20
N LEU A 215 -4.14 -11.38 -4.26
CA LEU A 215 -3.94 -12.65 -4.95
C LEU A 215 -4.84 -13.76 -4.39
N ALA A 216 -4.93 -13.88 -3.06
CA ALA A 216 -5.80 -14.83 -2.38
C ALA A 216 -7.27 -14.66 -2.76
N LEU A 217 -7.75 -13.41 -2.82
CA LEU A 217 -9.11 -13.12 -3.23
C LEU A 217 -9.37 -13.60 -4.65
N GLY A 218 -8.47 -13.31 -5.59
CA GLY A 218 -8.60 -13.75 -6.97
C GLY A 218 -8.58 -15.27 -7.12
N LEU A 219 -7.72 -15.97 -6.35
CA LEU A 219 -7.69 -17.43 -6.29
C LEU A 219 -9.00 -18.01 -5.75
N ALA A 220 -9.49 -17.49 -4.62
CA ALA A 220 -10.68 -18.00 -3.93
C ALA A 220 -11.97 -17.76 -4.73
N THR A 221 -12.08 -16.59 -5.36
CA THR A 221 -13.25 -16.20 -6.15
C THR A 221 -13.19 -16.70 -7.59
N ARG A 222 -12.06 -17.31 -8.00
CA ARG A 222 -11.77 -17.71 -9.39
C ARG A 222 -11.91 -16.55 -10.38
N SER A 223 -11.70 -15.33 -9.89
CA SER A 223 -11.80 -14.11 -10.67
C SER A 223 -10.69 -14.04 -11.71
N PRO A 224 -10.97 -13.58 -12.93
CA PRO A 224 -9.94 -13.42 -13.94
C PRO A 224 -8.98 -12.29 -13.53
N GLY A 225 -7.72 -12.40 -13.95
CA GLY A 225 -6.70 -11.42 -13.60
C GLY A 225 -5.34 -11.75 -14.19
N GLY A 226 -4.31 -11.08 -13.69
CA GLY A 226 -2.93 -11.29 -14.08
C GLY A 226 -1.96 -11.01 -12.93
N LEU A 227 -0.81 -11.67 -12.98
CA LEU A 227 0.33 -11.35 -12.14
C LEU A 227 1.53 -11.15 -13.04
N VAL A 228 2.26 -10.06 -12.85
CA VAL A 228 3.49 -9.76 -13.58
C VAL A 228 4.62 -9.60 -12.59
N LEU A 229 5.78 -10.16 -12.91
CA LEU A 229 7.06 -9.93 -12.24
C LEU A 229 7.99 -9.23 -13.23
N ARG A 230 8.43 -8.03 -12.89
CA ARG A 230 9.56 -7.36 -13.53
C ARG A 230 10.78 -7.50 -12.62
N THR A 231 11.91 -7.92 -13.18
CA THR A 231 13.21 -7.90 -12.50
C THR A 231 14.14 -6.94 -13.20
N SER A 232 14.74 -6.04 -12.43
CA SER A 232 15.65 -5.01 -12.92
C SER A 232 17.02 -5.16 -12.25
N ALA A 233 18.09 -5.04 -13.03
CA ALA A 233 19.45 -5.07 -12.50
C ALA A 233 20.36 -4.09 -13.27
N PRO A 234 21.33 -3.43 -12.59
CA PRO A 234 22.18 -2.44 -13.23
C PRO A 234 22.96 -2.99 -14.43
N GLY A 235 22.80 -2.36 -15.59
CA GLY A 235 23.56 -2.68 -16.80
C GLY A 235 23.05 -3.88 -17.59
N THR A 236 21.90 -4.45 -17.22
CA THR A 236 21.20 -5.50 -17.99
C THR A 236 19.84 -5.02 -18.45
N ALA A 237 19.30 -5.66 -19.49
CA ALA A 237 17.89 -5.48 -19.85
C ALA A 237 16.99 -5.99 -18.72
N ASP A 238 15.90 -5.28 -18.47
CA ASP A 238 14.87 -5.72 -17.53
C ASP A 238 14.19 -6.97 -18.06
N ARG A 239 13.77 -7.88 -17.18
CA ARG A 239 13.03 -9.08 -17.58
C ARG A 239 11.63 -9.04 -17.04
N VAL A 240 10.66 -9.35 -17.89
CA VAL A 240 9.25 -9.39 -17.52
C VAL A 240 8.72 -10.80 -17.71
N HIS A 241 8.10 -11.32 -16.65
CA HIS A 241 7.46 -12.63 -16.60
C HIS A 241 5.99 -12.43 -16.20
N GLY A 242 5.08 -13.20 -16.78
CA GLY A 242 3.64 -13.04 -16.52
C GLY A 242 2.92 -14.36 -16.29
N TRP A 243 1.88 -14.30 -15.45
CA TRP A 243 0.92 -15.37 -15.24
C TRP A 243 -0.49 -14.81 -15.40
N ARG A 244 -1.36 -15.62 -16.00
CA ARG A 244 -2.79 -15.37 -16.06
C ARG A 244 -3.45 -15.97 -14.84
N LEU A 245 -4.25 -15.20 -14.12
CA LEU A 245 -5.10 -15.70 -13.05
C LEU A 245 -6.45 -16.09 -13.64
N ARG A 246 -6.79 -17.38 -13.58
CA ARG A 246 -8.08 -17.89 -14.07
C ARG A 246 -8.45 -19.16 -13.33
N ALA A 247 -9.74 -19.38 -13.08
CA ALA A 247 -10.24 -20.62 -12.49
C ALA A 247 -9.58 -21.00 -11.15
N GLY A 248 -9.03 -20.03 -10.42
CA GLY A 248 -8.34 -20.27 -9.15
C GLY A 248 -6.90 -20.80 -9.29
N THR A 249 -6.25 -20.60 -10.43
CA THR A 249 -4.85 -20.98 -10.70
C THR A 249 -4.08 -19.84 -11.39
N LEU A 250 -2.75 -19.83 -11.22
CA LEU A 250 -1.83 -19.00 -12.00
C LEU A 250 -1.27 -19.83 -13.15
N GLU A 251 -1.69 -19.50 -14.37
CA GLU A 251 -1.22 -20.15 -15.60
C GLU A 251 -0.08 -19.33 -16.21
N PRO A 252 1.08 -19.92 -16.55
CA PRO A 252 2.20 -19.18 -17.10
C PRO A 252 1.87 -18.60 -18.48
N LEU A 253 2.21 -17.33 -18.71
CA LEU A 253 2.13 -16.70 -20.03
C LEU A 253 3.39 -17.01 -20.85
N THR A 254 3.21 -17.22 -22.14
CA THR A 254 4.33 -17.27 -23.07
C THR A 254 5.00 -15.90 -23.21
N ALA A 255 6.28 -15.88 -23.62
CA ALA A 255 6.98 -14.62 -23.91
C ALA A 255 6.21 -13.72 -24.89
N ALA A 256 5.52 -14.31 -25.87
CA ALA A 256 4.70 -13.59 -26.83
C ALA A 256 3.43 -12.99 -26.19
N GLU A 257 2.77 -13.72 -25.28
CA GLU A 257 1.61 -13.19 -24.54
C GLU A 257 2.01 -12.06 -23.59
N VAL A 258 3.19 -12.14 -22.95
CA VAL A 258 3.71 -11.06 -22.10
C VAL A 258 4.03 -9.82 -22.95
N PHE A 259 4.68 -10.02 -24.10
CA PHE A 259 4.96 -8.94 -25.06
C PHE A 259 3.68 -8.24 -25.53
N ASP A 260 2.68 -9.02 -25.94
CA ASP A 260 1.39 -8.52 -26.44
C ASP A 260 0.66 -7.69 -25.36
N ALA A 261 0.65 -8.20 -24.11
CA ALA A 261 0.06 -7.48 -22.98
C ALA A 261 0.75 -6.14 -22.69
N TYR A 262 2.08 -6.06 -22.80
CA TYR A 262 2.84 -4.81 -22.58
C TYR A 262 2.78 -3.83 -23.76
N CYS A 263 2.50 -4.33 -24.96
CA CYS A 263 2.34 -3.50 -26.16
C CYS A 263 0.87 -3.12 -26.41
N THR A 264 -0.01 -3.30 -25.43
CA THR A 264 -1.43 -2.93 -25.51
C THR A 264 -1.75 -1.98 -24.36
N ASP A 265 -2.31 -0.82 -24.68
CA ASP A 265 -2.80 0.13 -23.70
C ASP A 265 -3.96 -0.46 -22.89
N ALA A 266 -3.85 -0.40 -21.56
CA ALA A 266 -4.81 -1.05 -20.67
C ALA A 266 -6.21 -0.40 -20.71
N ASP A 267 -6.29 0.91 -21.02
CA ASP A 267 -7.54 1.67 -21.05
C ASP A 267 -8.22 1.65 -22.42
N SER A 268 -7.45 1.87 -23.49
CA SER A 268 -7.95 2.01 -24.86
C SER A 268 -7.86 0.73 -25.69
N GLY A 269 -6.95 -0.19 -25.33
CA GLY A 269 -6.62 -1.36 -26.15
C GLY A 269 -5.74 -1.05 -27.36
N ASP A 270 -5.27 0.19 -27.51
CA ASP A 270 -4.43 0.60 -28.62
C ASP A 270 -3.02 0.01 -28.51
N LEU A 271 -2.36 -0.21 -29.66
CA LEU A 271 -1.00 -0.71 -29.67
C LEU A 271 0.00 0.37 -29.26
N ILE A 272 0.82 0.05 -28.27
CA ILE A 272 1.95 0.86 -27.79
C ILE A 272 3.25 0.23 -28.30
N ALA A 273 4.25 1.06 -28.61
CA ALA A 273 5.57 0.58 -28.96
C ALA A 273 6.22 -0.14 -27.76
N PRO A 274 6.94 -1.26 -27.99
CA PRO A 274 7.61 -1.98 -26.91
C PRO A 274 8.63 -1.09 -26.19
N GLU A 275 8.73 -1.27 -24.88
CA GLU A 275 9.67 -0.53 -24.04
C GLU A 275 11.12 -0.95 -24.40
N PRO A 276 12.02 0.00 -24.72
CA PRO A 276 13.40 -0.34 -25.05
C PRO A 276 14.13 -0.86 -23.81
N GLY A 277 14.92 -1.93 -23.97
CA GLY A 277 15.69 -2.51 -22.87
C GLY A 277 14.91 -3.47 -21.97
N VAL A 278 13.76 -3.98 -22.45
CA VAL A 278 12.95 -4.99 -21.75
C VAL A 278 12.92 -6.29 -22.55
N ASP A 279 13.26 -7.39 -21.89
CA ASP A 279 13.15 -8.76 -22.38
C ASP A 279 11.86 -9.41 -21.82
N TYR A 280 10.94 -9.76 -22.72
CA TYR A 280 9.70 -10.47 -22.36
C TYR A 280 9.96 -11.97 -22.36
N CYS A 281 9.75 -12.61 -21.21
CA CYS A 281 10.17 -13.97 -20.93
C CYS A 281 9.00 -14.85 -20.49
N ALA A 282 9.05 -16.13 -20.81
CA ALA A 282 8.21 -17.10 -20.12
C ALA A 282 8.58 -17.12 -18.62
N PRO A 283 7.61 -17.22 -17.70
CA PRO A 283 7.90 -17.31 -16.28
C PRO A 283 8.61 -18.62 -15.91
N PRO A 284 9.35 -18.64 -14.80
CA PRO A 284 9.82 -19.89 -14.22
C PRO A 284 8.64 -20.79 -13.83
N ASP A 285 8.88 -22.10 -13.86
CA ASP A 285 7.92 -23.08 -13.36
C ASP A 285 7.80 -22.93 -11.84
N LEU A 286 6.58 -22.64 -11.37
CA LEU A 286 6.28 -22.51 -9.94
C LEU A 286 6.07 -23.88 -9.26
N GLY A 287 6.24 -24.97 -10.01
CA GLY A 287 5.98 -26.33 -9.59
C GLY A 287 4.49 -26.61 -9.37
N GLU A 288 4.15 -27.89 -9.22
CA GLU A 288 2.88 -28.25 -8.60
C GLU A 288 2.96 -27.80 -7.14
N GLY A 289 2.38 -26.65 -6.83
CA GLY A 289 2.07 -26.31 -5.44
C GLY A 289 1.29 -27.49 -4.86
N ASP A 290 1.54 -27.84 -3.60
CA ASP A 290 0.81 -28.90 -2.90
C ASP A 290 -0.68 -28.55 -3.00
N THR A 291 -1.32 -29.07 -4.05
CA THR A 291 -2.72 -28.87 -4.30
C THR A 291 -3.35 -29.67 -3.20
N ALA A 292 -3.70 -29.01 -2.09
CA ALA A 292 -4.79 -29.47 -1.27
C ALA A 292 -5.85 -29.96 -2.26
N PRO A 293 -6.22 -31.25 -2.16
CA PRO A 293 -6.76 -32.02 -3.27
C PRO A 293 -7.84 -31.19 -3.92
N ASP A 294 -7.69 -30.96 -5.23
CA ASP A 294 -8.62 -30.22 -6.07
C ASP A 294 -10.02 -30.56 -5.57
N HIS A 295 -10.64 -29.63 -4.85
CA HIS A 295 -11.95 -29.86 -4.25
C HIS A 295 -12.92 -29.78 -5.43
N HIS A 296 -12.95 -30.84 -6.22
CA HIS A 296 -13.89 -31.08 -7.28
C HIS A 296 -15.28 -31.02 -6.66
N HIS A 297 -15.92 -29.87 -6.83
CA HIS A 297 -17.34 -29.65 -6.58
C HIS A 297 -18.12 -30.00 -7.85
#